data_AF-A0A1G6TMN4-F1
#
_entry.id   AF-A0A1G6TMN4-F1
#
_cell.length_a   1.000
_cell.length_b   1.000
_cell.length_c   1.000
_cell.angle_alpha   90.00
_cell.angle_beta   90.00
_cell.angle_gamma   90.00
#
_symmetry.space_group_name_H-M   'P 1'
#
loop_
_entity.id
_entity.type
_entity.pdbx_description
1 polymer ?
#
loop_
_entity_poly.entity_id
_entity_poly.type
_entity_poly.pdbx_seq_one_letter_code
_entity_poly.pdbx_strand_id
1 'polypeptide(L)'
;MTGAGVASFSPAHAADVLAAARVWTGVRHADVPADELYRCWYAAPAAVAAWDPWWPPLGRLLRAGHAGSRSWTGPVRVARVGLAGTVVTRSASGDVRAHCRGDYVGTLGAGRDPVAGLDVRVLRRGGAHQVDGWWRTWGGGWSSTPGPRLSRLYLAPRTDSVVELVALLTRWLVDLERPWMLKCVAEPDLLGRPDAVVVYLPDDERESLWAAVARDVAGSTRPVRVPLTAPLGPGVGWAHEPGNGTSFGETRCRLLAAALSAWEATGAGPAVEADPDLLLEHVAGQLRHHGVDPAAPHARTEGSGLPEDASPGAGGGTRLAGDAARTSGDATRSADAAGTSGGGTRSGDAAGTSGGRTRSGDAAGTSGDAAGTSGDAAGTSGDAAGTSEDAARTSEDAARTSEGAGPHRQKEES
;
A
#
# COMPACT_ATOMS: atom_id res chain seq x y z
N MET A 1 6.05 45.04 27.21
CA MET A 1 5.05 44.11 26.64
C MET A 1 5.81 42.93 26.07
N THR A 2 5.95 41.86 26.85
CA THR A 2 6.56 40.59 26.43
C THR A 2 5.53 39.86 25.56
N GLY A 3 5.76 39.86 24.24
CA GLY A 3 4.89 39.16 23.30
C GLY A 3 4.86 37.67 23.64
N ALA A 4 3.69 37.17 24.02
CA ALA A 4 3.41 35.75 24.00
C ALA A 4 3.41 35.31 22.53
N GLY A 5 4.60 34.97 22.02
CA GLY A 5 4.74 34.36 20.71
C GLY A 5 3.92 33.08 20.72
N VAL A 6 2.85 33.06 19.94
CA VAL A 6 2.08 31.83 19.69
C VAL A 6 3.06 30.89 19.01
N ALA A 7 3.64 29.96 19.77
CA ALA A 7 4.54 28.95 19.22
C ALA A 7 3.77 28.23 18.12
N SER A 8 4.14 28.50 16.87
CA SER A 8 3.39 28.03 15.72
C SER A 8 3.51 26.52 15.58
N PHE A 9 4.71 25.98 15.75
CA PHE A 9 4.97 24.54 15.74
C PHE A 9 5.39 24.04 17.12
N SER A 10 5.10 22.76 17.42
CA SER A 10 5.82 22.06 18.47
C SER A 10 7.31 21.95 18.12
N PRO A 11 8.24 21.81 19.09
CA PRO A 11 9.67 21.67 18.79
C PRO A 11 9.99 20.51 17.82
N ALA A 12 9.21 19.42 17.91
CA ALA A 12 9.36 18.29 17.01
C ALA A 12 8.91 18.61 15.58
N HIS A 13 7.74 19.25 15.42
CA HIS A 13 7.24 19.62 14.10
C HIS A 13 8.07 20.72 13.46
N ALA A 14 8.62 21.64 14.25
CA ALA A 14 9.59 22.63 13.78
C ALA A 14 10.84 21.93 13.20
N ALA A 15 11.37 20.93 13.91
CA ALA A 15 12.51 20.15 13.42
C ALA A 15 12.20 19.40 12.11
N ASP A 16 10.99 18.85 11.98
CA ASP A 16 10.52 18.20 10.74
C ASP A 16 10.45 19.21 9.58
N VAL A 17 9.88 20.40 9.77
CA VAL A 17 9.80 21.46 8.75
C VAL A 17 11.18 21.93 8.31
N LEU A 18 12.09 22.16 9.26
CA LEU A 18 13.47 22.55 8.95
C LEU A 18 14.23 21.44 8.22
N ALA A 19 13.96 20.16 8.52
CA ALA A 19 14.51 19.04 7.78
C ALA A 19 13.99 19.00 6.33
N ALA A 20 12.69 19.24 6.12
CA ALA A 20 12.10 19.35 4.79
C ALA A 20 12.74 20.50 3.99
N ALA A 21 12.93 21.66 4.62
CA ALA A 21 13.52 22.83 3.99
C ALA A 21 15.00 22.61 3.58
N ARG A 22 15.75 21.78 4.31
CA ARG A 22 17.11 21.37 3.87
C ARG A 22 17.05 20.53 2.59
N VAL A 23 16.15 19.55 2.53
CA VAL A 23 15.98 18.68 1.35
C VAL A 23 15.45 19.47 0.15
N TRP A 24 14.56 20.44 0.38
CA TRP A 24 13.98 21.31 -0.64
C TRP A 24 15.03 21.93 -1.58
N THR A 25 16.16 22.38 -1.04
CA THR A 25 17.24 23.01 -1.82
C THR A 25 17.74 22.13 -2.98
N GLY A 26 17.73 20.80 -2.81
CA GLY A 26 18.14 19.83 -3.82
C GLY A 26 17.03 19.38 -4.77
N VAL A 27 15.75 19.57 -4.40
CA VAL A 27 14.60 19.02 -5.15
C VAL A 27 13.70 20.08 -5.80
N ARG A 28 13.88 21.37 -5.46
CA ARG A 28 13.02 22.48 -5.92
C ARG A 28 12.93 22.65 -7.44
N HIS A 29 13.90 22.15 -8.19
CA HIS A 29 13.96 22.24 -9.65
C HIS A 29 13.46 20.96 -10.36
N ALA A 30 12.96 19.98 -9.63
CA ALA A 30 12.35 18.81 -10.23
C ALA A 30 11.03 19.15 -10.94
N ASP A 31 10.59 18.27 -11.85
CA ASP A 31 9.32 18.45 -12.57
C ASP A 31 8.12 18.54 -11.61
N VAL A 32 8.15 17.74 -10.53
CA VAL A 32 7.14 17.75 -9.47
C VAL A 32 7.85 17.83 -8.11
N PRO A 33 8.23 19.02 -7.64
CA PRO A 33 9.04 19.18 -6.41
C PRO A 33 8.39 18.58 -5.15
N ALA A 34 7.05 18.56 -5.08
CA ALA A 34 6.33 17.95 -3.97
C ALA A 34 6.52 16.42 -3.91
N ASP A 35 6.53 15.75 -5.06
CA ASP A 35 6.73 14.30 -5.15
C ASP A 35 8.19 13.96 -4.79
N GLU A 36 9.15 14.78 -5.25
CA GLU A 36 10.55 14.62 -4.86
C GLU A 36 10.78 14.88 -3.37
N LEU A 37 10.13 15.89 -2.80
CA LEU A 37 10.18 16.13 -1.35
C LEU A 37 9.55 14.95 -0.59
N TYR A 38 8.49 14.34 -1.11
CA TYR A 38 7.94 13.12 -0.53
C TYR A 38 8.95 11.97 -0.56
N ARG A 39 9.58 11.69 -1.70
CA ARG A 39 10.56 10.59 -1.84
C ARG A 39 11.83 10.81 -1.01
N CYS A 40 12.38 12.02 -1.05
CA CYS A 40 13.70 12.35 -0.50
C CYS A 40 13.68 12.80 0.96
N TRP A 41 12.51 13.11 1.53
CA TRP A 41 12.38 13.48 2.94
C TRP A 41 11.32 12.67 3.69
N TYR A 42 10.06 12.68 3.25
CA TYR A 42 8.98 12.07 4.03
C TYR A 42 9.07 10.54 4.05
N ALA A 43 9.22 9.94 2.87
CA ALA A 43 9.35 8.50 2.64
C ALA A 43 10.80 8.09 2.44
N ALA A 44 11.78 8.91 2.82
CA ALA A 44 13.19 8.56 2.70
C ALA A 44 13.52 7.36 3.60
N PRO A 45 14.15 6.30 3.09
CA PRO A 45 14.59 5.20 3.93
C PRO A 45 15.62 5.66 4.96
N ALA A 46 15.31 5.50 6.25
CA ALA A 46 16.23 5.83 7.34
C ALA A 46 17.28 4.72 7.60
N ALA A 47 17.08 3.54 7.03
CA ALA A 47 18.03 2.43 7.05
C ALA A 47 17.77 1.53 5.84
N VAL A 48 18.81 1.11 5.14
CA VAL A 48 18.71 0.04 4.15
C VAL A 48 18.99 -1.26 4.88
N ALA A 49 18.01 -2.15 4.95
CA ALA A 49 18.23 -3.48 5.49
C ALA A 49 18.81 -4.36 4.39
N ALA A 50 19.85 -5.13 4.70
CA ALA A 50 20.29 -6.20 3.83
C ALA A 50 19.18 -7.27 3.80
N TRP A 51 18.54 -7.44 2.65
CA TRP A 51 17.57 -8.50 2.41
C TRP A 51 18.24 -9.63 1.66
N ASP A 52 18.10 -10.86 2.18
CA ASP A 52 18.60 -12.04 1.48
C ASP A 52 17.75 -12.27 0.22
N PRO A 53 18.31 -12.25 -1.00
CA PRO A 53 17.55 -12.51 -2.23
C PRO A 53 16.93 -13.91 -2.26
N TRP A 54 17.43 -14.85 -1.45
CA TRP A 54 16.87 -16.19 -1.31
C TRP A 54 15.70 -16.28 -0.31
N TRP A 55 15.40 -15.19 0.41
CA TRP A 55 14.22 -15.16 1.28
C TRP A 55 12.96 -15.23 0.41
N PRO A 56 11.96 -16.08 0.76
CA PRO A 56 10.62 -15.99 0.20
C PRO A 56 10.11 -14.55 0.03
N PRO A 57 9.35 -14.25 -1.04
CA PRO A 57 8.83 -12.91 -1.28
C PRO A 57 8.09 -12.37 -0.05
N LEU A 58 8.45 -11.16 0.39
CA LEU A 58 7.96 -10.58 1.65
C LEU A 58 6.43 -10.59 1.73
N GLY A 59 5.71 -10.23 0.66
CA GLY A 59 4.25 -10.29 0.62
C GLY A 59 3.66 -11.68 0.96
N ARG A 60 4.37 -12.77 0.66
CA ARG A 60 3.97 -14.14 1.04
C ARG A 60 4.20 -14.40 2.52
N LEU A 61 5.29 -13.91 3.08
CA LEU A 61 5.56 -13.99 4.52
C LEU A 61 4.55 -13.19 5.33
N LEU A 62 4.23 -11.96 4.91
CA LEU A 62 3.20 -11.13 5.55
C LEU A 62 1.83 -11.81 5.51
N ARG A 63 1.47 -12.42 4.37
CA ARG A 63 0.27 -13.24 4.24
C ARG A 63 0.25 -14.44 5.19
N ALA A 64 1.38 -15.13 5.36
CA ALA A 64 1.49 -16.26 6.28
C ALA A 64 1.47 -15.82 7.75
N GLY A 65 2.09 -14.68 8.08
CA GLY A 65 2.15 -14.12 9.43
C GLY A 65 0.83 -13.52 9.92
N HIS A 66 -0.05 -13.10 9.02
CA HIS A 66 -1.37 -12.55 9.37
C HIS A 66 -2.15 -13.47 10.31
N ALA A 67 -2.63 -12.95 11.45
CA ALA A 67 -3.27 -13.74 12.51
C ALA A 67 -4.49 -14.55 12.03
N GLY A 68 -5.32 -13.94 11.19
CA GLY A 68 -6.48 -14.60 10.56
C GLY A 68 -6.14 -15.74 9.59
N SER A 69 -4.86 -15.95 9.23
CA SER A 69 -4.43 -17.07 8.37
C SER A 69 -4.45 -18.42 9.07
N ARG A 70 -4.68 -18.46 10.40
CA ARG A 70 -4.71 -19.70 11.21
C ARG A 70 -6.13 -20.14 11.57
N SER A 71 -7.15 -19.42 11.11
CA SER A 71 -8.55 -19.66 11.48
C SER A 71 -9.44 -19.64 10.25
N TRP A 72 -10.43 -20.52 10.24
CA TRP A 72 -11.45 -20.60 9.21
C TRP A 72 -12.74 -19.90 9.66
N THR A 73 -13.44 -19.25 8.73
CA THR A 73 -14.77 -18.66 8.92
C THR A 73 -15.74 -19.16 7.84
N GLY A 74 -17.04 -19.03 8.09
CA GLY A 74 -18.12 -19.53 7.23
C GLY A 74 -19.06 -20.50 7.95
N PRO A 75 -19.98 -21.15 7.22
CA PRO A 75 -19.99 -21.33 5.76
C PRO A 75 -20.23 -20.04 4.97
N VAL A 76 -19.63 -19.93 3.78
CA VAL A 76 -19.92 -18.90 2.77
C VAL A 76 -20.20 -19.55 1.42
N ARG A 77 -21.21 -19.04 0.71
CA ARG A 77 -21.64 -19.61 -0.57
C ARG A 77 -20.70 -19.22 -1.70
N VAL A 78 -20.29 -20.20 -2.50
CA VAL A 78 -19.56 -19.99 -3.75
C VAL A 78 -20.50 -19.41 -4.80
N ALA A 79 -20.22 -18.20 -5.26
CA ALA A 79 -20.93 -17.56 -6.35
C ALA A 79 -20.44 -18.05 -7.71
N ARG A 80 -19.12 -18.19 -7.88
CA ARG A 80 -18.50 -18.72 -9.10
C ARG A 80 -17.11 -19.28 -8.83
N VAL A 81 -16.63 -20.14 -9.71
CA VAL A 81 -15.25 -20.63 -9.74
C VAL A 81 -14.56 -19.98 -10.93
N GLY A 82 -13.41 -19.36 -10.67
CA GLY A 82 -12.57 -18.72 -11.67
C GLY A 82 -11.39 -19.59 -12.09
N LEU A 83 -10.52 -19.01 -12.91
CA LEU A 83 -9.28 -19.65 -13.36
C LEU A 83 -8.37 -20.05 -12.19
N ALA A 84 -7.55 -21.08 -12.42
CA ALA A 84 -6.59 -21.63 -11.46
C ALA A 84 -7.21 -22.05 -10.10
N GLY A 85 -8.50 -22.41 -10.09
CA GLY A 85 -9.20 -22.84 -8.88
C GLY A 85 -9.48 -21.71 -7.89
N THR A 86 -9.51 -20.46 -8.35
CA THR A 86 -9.96 -19.32 -7.54
C THR A 86 -11.45 -19.45 -7.28
N VAL A 87 -11.88 -19.28 -6.03
CA VAL A 87 -13.29 -19.30 -5.65
C VAL A 87 -13.76 -17.89 -5.36
N VAL A 88 -14.86 -17.48 -5.97
CA VAL A 88 -15.53 -16.22 -5.63
C VAL A 88 -16.71 -16.53 -4.74
N THR A 89 -16.69 -16.01 -3.53
CA THR A 89 -17.78 -16.14 -2.56
C THR A 89 -18.58 -14.85 -2.48
N ARG A 90 -19.87 -14.97 -2.17
CA ARG A 90 -20.71 -13.83 -1.79
C ARG A 90 -21.14 -14.02 -0.33
N SER A 91 -20.90 -13.03 0.53
CA SER A 91 -21.38 -13.05 1.91
C SER A 91 -22.89 -12.79 1.97
N ALA A 92 -23.51 -13.02 3.13
CA ALA A 92 -24.91 -12.66 3.36
C ALA A 92 -25.17 -11.15 3.24
N SER A 93 -24.17 -10.31 3.56
CA SER A 93 -24.19 -8.86 3.36
C SER A 93 -24.02 -8.44 1.90
N GLY A 94 -23.79 -9.38 0.98
CA GLY A 94 -23.61 -9.12 -0.44
C GLY A 94 -22.17 -8.88 -0.87
N ASP A 95 -21.20 -8.90 0.06
CA ASP A 95 -19.78 -8.69 -0.23
C ASP A 95 -19.23 -9.81 -1.10
N VAL A 96 -18.56 -9.43 -2.18
CA VAL A 96 -17.94 -10.38 -3.11
C VAL A 96 -16.45 -10.45 -2.81
N ARG A 97 -15.93 -11.67 -2.63
CA ARG A 97 -14.49 -11.90 -2.38
C ARG A 97 -13.98 -13.07 -3.19
N ALA A 98 -12.78 -12.90 -3.75
CA ALA A 98 -12.04 -13.97 -4.42
C ALA A 98 -11.03 -14.59 -3.46
N HIS A 99 -10.92 -15.93 -3.50
CA HIS A 99 -10.05 -16.73 -2.65
C HIS A 99 -9.21 -17.64 -3.53
N CYS A 100 -7.88 -17.56 -3.38
CA CYS A 100 -6.99 -18.48 -4.07
C CYS A 100 -7.07 -19.89 -3.46
N ARG A 101 -6.58 -20.91 -4.18
CA ARG A 101 -6.36 -22.23 -3.59
C ARG A 101 -5.53 -22.11 -2.30
N GLY A 102 -5.96 -22.83 -1.26
CA GLY A 102 -5.38 -22.74 0.09
C GLY A 102 -6.04 -21.70 1.00
N ASP A 103 -6.86 -20.78 0.47
CA ASP A 103 -7.63 -19.82 1.28
C ASP A 103 -9.06 -20.29 1.59
N TYR A 104 -9.45 -21.45 1.06
CA TYR A 104 -10.75 -22.06 1.29
C TYR A 104 -10.61 -23.58 1.47
N VAL A 105 -11.62 -24.17 2.13
CA VAL A 105 -11.82 -25.62 2.20
C VAL A 105 -13.30 -25.94 1.95
N GLY A 106 -13.55 -26.97 1.13
CA GLY A 106 -14.91 -27.42 0.84
C GLY A 106 -15.61 -28.01 2.07
N THR A 107 -16.91 -27.80 2.20
CA THR A 107 -17.71 -28.38 3.30
C THR A 107 -18.13 -29.83 3.04
N LEU A 108 -18.04 -30.30 1.79
CA LEU A 108 -18.43 -31.66 1.37
C LEU A 108 -17.33 -32.72 1.54
N GLY A 109 -16.26 -32.41 2.25
CA GLY A 109 -15.12 -33.31 2.49
C GLY A 109 -13.87 -32.97 1.67
N ALA A 110 -12.74 -33.56 2.07
CA ALA A 110 -11.44 -33.30 1.46
C ALA A 110 -11.38 -33.77 -0.01
N GLY A 111 -10.67 -33.02 -0.85
CA GLY A 111 -10.35 -33.42 -2.23
C GLY A 111 -11.43 -33.16 -3.28
N ARG A 112 -12.60 -32.60 -2.90
CA ARG A 112 -13.60 -32.17 -3.88
C ARG A 112 -13.38 -30.72 -4.27
N ASP A 113 -13.36 -30.46 -5.58
CA ASP A 113 -13.32 -29.10 -6.08
C ASP A 113 -14.62 -28.35 -5.71
N PRO A 114 -14.51 -27.08 -5.30
CA PRO A 114 -15.68 -26.23 -5.07
C PRO A 114 -16.43 -26.01 -6.39
N VAL A 115 -17.76 -25.95 -6.33
CA VAL A 115 -18.60 -25.53 -7.47
C VAL A 115 -19.55 -24.42 -7.03
N ALA A 116 -20.03 -23.64 -8.01
CA ALA A 116 -21.03 -22.61 -7.76
C ALA A 116 -22.25 -23.19 -7.05
N GLY A 117 -22.76 -22.47 -6.05
CA GLY A 117 -23.86 -22.95 -5.24
C GLY A 117 -23.44 -23.91 -4.12
N LEU A 118 -22.18 -24.25 -3.92
CA LEU A 118 -21.76 -24.95 -2.69
C LEU A 118 -21.28 -23.98 -1.61
N ASP A 119 -21.25 -24.48 -0.38
CA ASP A 119 -20.63 -23.76 0.73
C ASP A 119 -19.15 -24.15 0.87
N VAL A 120 -18.34 -23.16 1.22
CA VAL A 120 -16.94 -23.35 1.62
C VAL A 120 -16.71 -22.66 2.95
N ARG A 121 -15.66 -23.09 3.67
CA ARG A 121 -15.06 -22.25 4.73
C ARG A 121 -13.87 -21.53 4.13
N VAL A 122 -13.64 -20.29 4.54
CA VAL A 122 -12.55 -19.45 4.04
C VAL A 122 -11.67 -18.99 5.20
N LEU A 123 -10.41 -18.66 4.95
CA LEU A 123 -9.55 -18.09 5.99
C LEU A 123 -10.16 -16.77 6.50
N ARG A 124 -9.99 -16.49 7.80
CA ARG A 124 -10.49 -15.26 8.46
C ARG A 124 -9.61 -14.04 8.16
N ARG A 125 -9.11 -13.95 6.92
CA ARG A 125 -8.24 -12.89 6.41
C ARG A 125 -8.91 -12.26 5.19
N GLY A 126 -9.23 -10.97 5.28
CA GLY A 126 -9.66 -10.19 4.11
C GLY A 126 -8.46 -9.67 3.34
N GLY A 127 -8.47 -9.78 2.01
CA GLY A 127 -7.37 -9.28 1.19
C GLY A 127 -6.11 -10.14 1.26
N ALA A 128 -4.98 -9.52 1.58
CA ALA A 128 -3.60 -10.03 1.48
C ALA A 128 -3.07 -10.12 0.04
N HIS A 129 -3.33 -9.08 -0.75
CA HIS A 129 -2.75 -8.92 -2.09
C HIS A 129 -1.67 -7.84 -2.08
N GLN A 130 -0.78 -7.90 -3.07
CA GLN A 130 0.23 -6.89 -3.31
C GLN A 130 -0.16 -6.05 -4.53
N VAL A 131 -0.15 -4.73 -4.37
CA VAL A 131 -0.43 -3.73 -5.42
C VAL A 131 0.55 -2.57 -5.21
N ASP A 132 1.26 -2.18 -6.27
CA ASP A 132 2.20 -1.05 -6.29
C ASP A 132 3.25 -1.10 -5.17
N GLY A 133 3.86 -2.26 -4.95
CA GLY A 133 4.85 -2.45 -3.88
C GLY A 133 4.28 -2.53 -2.46
N TRP A 134 2.96 -2.47 -2.28
CA TRP A 134 2.28 -2.58 -0.98
C TRP A 134 1.48 -3.87 -0.85
N TRP A 135 1.71 -4.62 0.22
CA TRP A 135 0.81 -5.65 0.69
C TRP A 135 -0.33 -5.04 1.51
N ARG A 136 -1.57 -5.45 1.22
CA ARG A 136 -2.78 -4.88 1.84
C ARG A 136 -3.70 -5.97 2.38
N THR A 137 -4.21 -5.78 3.60
CA THR A 137 -5.21 -6.64 4.25
C THR A 137 -6.26 -5.77 4.93
N TRP A 138 -7.47 -6.27 5.12
CA TRP A 138 -8.58 -5.50 5.69
C TRP A 138 -9.65 -6.38 6.33
N GLY A 139 -10.54 -5.76 7.12
CA GLY A 139 -11.63 -6.43 7.82
C GLY A 139 -12.71 -5.47 8.29
N GLY A 140 -13.64 -5.98 9.11
CA GLY A 140 -14.74 -5.20 9.71
C GLY A 140 -15.62 -4.46 8.70
N GLY A 141 -15.86 -5.04 7.53
CA GLY A 141 -16.67 -4.40 6.48
C GLY A 141 -15.97 -3.28 5.70
N TRP A 142 -14.63 -3.22 5.73
CA TRP A 142 -13.88 -2.25 4.92
C TRP A 142 -14.28 -2.26 3.45
N SER A 143 -14.55 -1.06 2.91
CA SER A 143 -14.86 -0.79 1.51
C SER A 143 -13.78 0.09 0.87
N SER A 144 -13.60 -0.03 -0.44
CA SER A 144 -12.75 0.88 -1.23
C SER A 144 -13.37 2.25 -1.45
N THR A 145 -14.68 2.40 -1.23
CA THR A 145 -15.32 3.71 -1.15
C THR A 145 -15.03 4.33 0.21
N PRO A 146 -14.66 5.63 0.29
CA PRO A 146 -14.36 6.27 1.55
C PRO A 146 -15.55 6.12 2.52
N GLY A 147 -15.33 5.37 3.59
CA GLY A 147 -16.23 5.31 4.73
C GLY A 147 -16.05 6.54 5.64
N PRO A 148 -16.39 6.45 6.93
CA PRO A 148 -16.34 7.58 7.87
C PRO A 148 -14.96 8.24 7.95
N ARG A 149 -14.89 9.40 8.62
CA ARG A 149 -13.63 10.07 8.99
C ARG A 149 -12.61 9.06 9.54
N LEU A 150 -11.50 8.90 8.82
CA LEU A 150 -10.44 7.95 9.15
C LEU A 150 -9.24 8.64 9.79
N SER A 151 -8.50 7.78 10.49
CA SER A 151 -7.28 8.04 11.21
C SER A 151 -6.24 6.98 10.82
N ARG A 152 -4.97 7.39 10.67
CA ARG A 152 -3.86 6.53 10.28
C ARG A 152 -2.85 6.39 11.41
N LEU A 153 -2.54 5.14 11.76
CA LEU A 153 -1.39 4.78 12.59
C LEU A 153 -0.24 4.41 11.67
N TYR A 154 0.90 5.07 11.83
CA TYR A 154 2.13 4.84 11.08
C TYR A 154 3.15 4.14 11.96
N LEU A 155 3.81 3.12 11.41
CA LEU A 155 4.85 2.39 12.08
C LEU A 155 6.08 2.28 11.19
N ALA A 156 7.24 2.58 11.77
CA ALA A 156 8.55 2.32 11.19
C ALA A 156 9.02 0.92 11.66
N PRO A 157 8.72 -0.17 10.93
CA PRO A 157 9.06 -1.51 11.37
C PRO A 157 10.57 -1.70 11.46
N ARG A 158 11.02 -2.60 12.34
CA ARG A 158 12.33 -3.23 12.15
C ARG A 158 12.19 -4.31 11.08
N THR A 159 13.13 -4.35 10.14
CA THR A 159 13.07 -5.28 9.02
C THR A 159 13.08 -6.75 9.46
N ASP A 160 13.78 -7.08 10.54
CA ASP A 160 13.87 -8.42 11.10
C ASP A 160 12.63 -8.89 11.87
N SER A 161 11.65 -8.00 12.09
CA SER A 161 10.45 -8.30 12.88
C SER A 161 9.14 -7.91 12.17
N VAL A 162 9.20 -7.55 10.89
CA VAL A 162 8.03 -7.02 10.17
C VAL A 162 6.89 -8.05 10.06
N VAL A 163 7.22 -9.34 9.97
CA VAL A 163 6.24 -10.42 9.89
C VAL A 163 5.54 -10.61 11.24
N GLU A 164 6.31 -10.60 12.34
CA GLU A 164 5.81 -10.65 13.72
C GLU A 164 4.98 -9.43 14.06
N LEU A 165 5.39 -8.24 13.58
CA LEU A 165 4.65 -7.00 13.73
C LEU A 165 3.28 -7.11 13.04
N VAL A 166 3.23 -7.59 11.79
CA VAL A 166 1.95 -7.80 11.09
C VAL A 166 1.10 -8.84 11.82
N ALA A 167 1.69 -9.92 12.32
CA ALA A 167 0.96 -10.90 13.13
C ALA A 167 0.36 -10.27 14.41
N LEU A 168 1.12 -9.40 15.09
CA LEU A 168 0.66 -8.67 16.27
C LEU A 168 -0.45 -7.67 15.94
N LEU A 169 -0.24 -6.78 14.96
CA LEU A 169 -1.25 -5.81 14.55
C LEU A 169 -2.54 -6.50 14.11
N THR A 170 -2.43 -7.55 13.30
CA THR A 170 -3.61 -8.25 12.81
C THR A 170 -4.34 -8.99 13.91
N ARG A 171 -3.70 -9.44 15.01
CA ARG A 171 -4.42 -9.98 16.19
C ARG A 171 -5.36 -8.96 16.82
N TRP A 172 -4.95 -7.70 16.90
CA TRP A 172 -5.81 -6.61 17.38
C TRP A 172 -6.98 -6.35 16.42
N LEU A 173 -6.69 -6.37 15.13
CA LEU A 173 -7.63 -5.91 14.10
C LEU A 173 -8.67 -6.97 13.70
N VAL A 174 -8.32 -8.26 13.69
CA VAL A 174 -9.18 -9.30 13.10
C VAL A 174 -10.51 -9.51 13.83
N ASP A 175 -10.62 -9.12 15.09
CA ASP A 175 -11.85 -9.21 15.89
C ASP A 175 -12.62 -7.89 15.92
N LEU A 176 -12.11 -6.82 15.31
CA LEU A 176 -12.84 -5.56 15.20
C LEU A 176 -14.01 -5.71 14.23
N GLU A 177 -15.20 -5.37 14.70
CA GLU A 177 -16.40 -5.27 13.88
C GLU A 177 -16.36 -4.06 12.94
N ARG A 178 -15.54 -3.06 13.28
CA ARG A 178 -15.42 -1.79 12.58
C ARG A 178 -14.44 -1.88 11.39
N PRO A 179 -14.67 -1.10 10.31
CA PRO A 179 -13.80 -1.13 9.14
C PRO A 179 -12.35 -0.85 9.48
N TRP A 180 -11.43 -1.65 8.96
CA TRP A 180 -10.00 -1.38 9.08
C TRP A 180 -9.24 -1.85 7.83
N MET A 181 -8.12 -1.20 7.55
CA MET A 181 -7.15 -1.63 6.54
C MET A 181 -5.75 -1.55 7.14
N LEU A 182 -4.91 -2.52 6.79
CA LEU A 182 -3.48 -2.46 7.04
C LEU A 182 -2.75 -2.53 5.69
N LYS A 183 -1.84 -1.59 5.49
CA LYS A 183 -0.86 -1.58 4.41
C LYS A 183 0.53 -1.85 4.99
N CYS A 184 1.31 -2.68 4.33
CA CYS A 184 2.71 -2.91 4.64
C CYS A 184 3.47 -2.89 3.32
N VAL A 185 4.61 -2.21 3.27
CA VAL A 185 5.53 -2.32 2.15
C VAL A 185 5.89 -3.80 1.95
N ALA A 186 5.82 -4.25 0.70
CA ALA A 186 6.16 -5.61 0.27
C ALA A 186 7.52 -5.68 -0.45
N GLU A 187 8.13 -4.53 -0.72
CA GLU A 187 9.46 -4.41 -1.32
C GLU A 187 10.51 -4.20 -0.22
N PRO A 188 11.48 -5.13 -0.06
CA PRO A 188 12.45 -5.05 1.04
C PRO A 188 13.21 -3.73 1.13
N ASP A 189 13.62 -3.16 -0.02
CA ASP A 189 14.39 -1.91 -0.08
C ASP A 189 13.61 -0.71 0.48
N LEU A 190 12.28 -0.80 0.48
CA LEU A 190 11.39 0.23 0.98
C LEU A 190 10.98 0.01 2.45
N LEU A 191 11.38 -1.09 3.11
CA LEU A 191 11.10 -1.30 4.54
C LEU A 191 11.82 -0.30 5.46
N GLY A 192 12.87 0.33 4.94
CA GLY A 192 13.59 1.41 5.61
C GLY A 192 12.76 2.68 5.84
N ARG A 193 11.62 2.82 5.16
CA ARG A 193 10.73 3.98 5.27
C ARG A 193 10.15 4.12 6.68
N PRO A 194 9.97 5.35 7.18
CA PRO A 194 9.33 5.58 8.48
C PRO A 194 7.83 5.21 8.47
N ASP A 195 7.20 5.20 7.29
CA ASP A 195 5.79 4.87 7.08
C ASP A 195 5.56 3.50 6.44
N ALA A 196 6.52 2.56 6.56
CA ALA A 196 6.45 1.28 5.86
C ALA A 196 5.28 0.38 6.28
N VAL A 197 4.68 0.60 7.46
CA VAL A 197 3.42 -0.03 7.88
C VAL A 197 2.42 1.05 8.28
N VAL A 198 1.20 0.94 7.75
CA VAL A 198 0.11 1.90 8.00
C VAL A 198 -1.18 1.15 8.32
N VAL A 199 -1.83 1.52 9.43
CA VAL A 199 -3.15 1.00 9.80
C VAL A 199 -4.17 2.13 9.71
N TYR A 200 -5.30 1.85 9.07
CA TYR A 200 -6.43 2.75 8.89
C TYR A 200 -7.57 2.30 9.77
N LEU A 201 -8.12 3.22 10.56
CA LEU A 201 -9.26 3.02 11.45
C LEU A 201 -10.17 4.25 11.44
N PRO A 202 -11.47 4.09 11.73
CA PRO A 202 -12.36 5.19 12.07
C PRO A 202 -11.81 6.02 13.24
N ASP A 203 -12.05 7.34 13.21
CA ASP A 203 -11.59 8.27 14.25
C ASP A 203 -12.02 7.89 15.67
N ASP A 204 -13.21 7.30 15.84
CA ASP A 204 -13.77 6.94 17.14
C ASP A 204 -13.07 5.72 17.78
N GLU A 205 -12.59 4.79 16.96
CA GLU A 205 -11.82 3.60 17.41
C GLU A 205 -10.38 3.94 17.82
N ARG A 206 -9.90 5.10 17.37
CA ARG A 206 -8.53 5.57 17.60
C ARG A 206 -8.18 5.66 19.09
N GLU A 207 -9.05 6.32 19.85
CA GLU A 207 -8.71 6.85 21.18
C GLU A 207 -8.48 5.73 22.20
N SER A 208 -9.16 4.61 22.02
CA SER A 208 -9.05 3.43 22.88
C SER A 208 -7.90 2.50 22.46
N LEU A 209 -7.60 2.40 21.15
CA LEU A 209 -6.74 1.34 20.63
C LEU A 209 -5.26 1.74 20.47
N TRP A 210 -4.98 2.97 20.04
CA TRP A 210 -3.64 3.31 19.56
C TRP A 210 -2.56 3.32 20.62
N ALA A 211 -2.86 3.81 21.83
CA ALA A 211 -1.90 3.80 22.92
C ALA A 211 -1.54 2.36 23.36
N ALA A 212 -2.51 1.44 23.32
CA ALA A 212 -2.28 0.03 23.62
C ALA A 212 -1.43 -0.63 22.52
N VAL A 213 -1.80 -0.44 21.24
CA VAL A 213 -1.04 -0.97 20.11
C VAL A 213 0.39 -0.43 20.11
N ALA A 214 0.59 0.88 20.32
CA ALA A 214 1.91 1.51 20.34
C ALA A 214 2.82 0.91 21.43
N ARG A 215 2.26 0.55 22.59
CA ARG A 215 3.00 -0.11 23.67
C ARG A 215 3.44 -1.51 23.27
N ASP A 216 2.53 -2.29 22.70
CA ASP A 216 2.77 -3.69 22.34
C ASP A 216 3.76 -3.85 21.18
N VAL A 217 3.78 -2.89 20.25
CA VAL A 217 4.66 -2.93 19.07
C VAL A 217 6.02 -2.28 19.29
N ALA A 218 6.29 -1.67 20.45
CA ALA A 218 7.48 -0.85 20.69
C ALA A 218 8.81 -1.60 20.47
N GLY A 219 8.84 -2.93 20.68
CA GLY A 219 10.01 -3.77 20.41
C GLY A 219 10.21 -4.15 18.93
N SER A 220 9.18 -3.95 18.10
CA SER A 220 9.15 -4.30 16.67
C SER A 220 9.30 -3.09 15.75
N THR A 221 9.49 -1.89 16.31
CA THR A 221 9.66 -0.64 15.58
C THR A 221 11.07 -0.06 15.75
N ARG A 222 11.53 0.70 14.76
CA ARG A 222 12.75 1.50 14.83
C ARG A 222 12.42 2.85 15.46
N PRO A 223 13.31 3.47 16.25
CA PRO A 223 13.06 4.76 16.89
C PRO A 223 13.19 5.94 15.90
N VAL A 224 12.52 5.86 14.74
CA VAL A 224 12.49 6.90 13.70
C VAL A 224 11.12 7.54 13.69
N ARG A 225 11.07 8.87 13.73
CA ARG A 225 9.80 9.61 13.68
C ARG A 225 9.25 9.64 12.27
N VAL A 226 7.93 9.49 12.13
CA VAL A 226 7.21 9.77 10.89
C VAL A 226 6.94 11.27 10.84
N PRO A 227 7.44 12.02 9.83
CA PRO A 227 7.39 13.48 9.85
C PRO A 227 5.96 14.01 9.99
N LEU A 228 5.80 15.07 10.79
CA LEU A 228 4.54 15.79 11.02
C LEU A 228 3.39 14.95 11.60
N THR A 229 3.67 13.76 12.10
CA THR A 229 2.71 12.95 12.87
C THR A 229 2.75 13.30 14.35
N ALA A 230 1.71 12.94 15.09
CA ALA A 230 1.76 12.96 16.56
C ALA A 230 2.40 11.66 17.07
N PRO A 231 3.42 11.73 17.95
CA PRO A 231 4.11 10.55 18.44
C PRO A 231 3.25 9.78 19.45
N LEU A 232 3.27 8.45 19.36
CA LEU A 232 2.70 7.53 20.35
C LEU A 232 3.76 6.69 21.06
N GLY A 233 4.91 6.52 20.41
CA GLY A 233 6.04 5.76 20.92
C GLY A 233 7.20 5.76 19.92
N PRO A 234 8.33 5.12 20.23
CA PRO A 234 9.44 4.99 19.30
C PRO A 234 9.00 4.32 18.00
N GLY A 235 9.13 5.02 16.87
CA GLY A 235 8.73 4.49 15.57
C GLY A 235 7.24 4.44 15.31
N VAL A 236 6.41 4.98 16.21
CA VAL A 236 4.95 4.94 16.09
C VAL A 236 4.41 6.36 16.15
N GLY A 237 3.74 6.76 15.09
CA GLY A 237 3.11 8.06 14.97
C GLY A 237 1.71 7.94 14.41
N TRP A 238 0.93 9.02 14.48
CA TRP A 238 -0.39 9.05 13.90
C TRP A 238 -0.76 10.37 13.25
N ALA A 239 -1.73 10.31 12.34
CA ALA A 239 -2.38 11.48 11.75
C ALA A 239 -3.83 11.19 11.33
N HIS A 240 -4.65 12.24 11.21
CA HIS A 240 -5.94 12.14 10.56
C HIS A 240 -5.78 11.99 9.05
N GLU A 241 -6.73 11.27 8.45
CA GLU A 241 -6.83 11.17 7.01
C GLU A 241 -7.25 12.51 6.39
N PRO A 242 -6.56 13.02 5.34
CA PRO A 242 -6.96 14.26 4.68
C PRO A 242 -8.36 14.22 4.05
N GLY A 243 -8.87 13.03 3.68
CA GLY A 243 -10.22 12.82 3.17
C GLY A 243 -10.39 13.02 1.67
N ASN A 244 -9.33 13.39 0.95
CA ASN A 244 -9.33 13.66 -0.49
C ASN A 244 -8.75 12.50 -1.32
N GLY A 245 -8.56 11.33 -0.72
CA GLY A 245 -7.97 10.15 -1.36
C GLY A 245 -6.45 10.18 -1.56
N THR A 246 -5.76 11.27 -1.21
CA THR A 246 -4.29 11.35 -1.25
C THR A 246 -3.66 10.87 0.05
N SER A 247 -2.38 10.49 0.03
CA SER A 247 -1.70 10.13 1.27
C SER A 247 -1.47 11.37 2.16
N PHE A 248 -1.41 11.17 3.49
CA PHE A 248 -1.08 12.26 4.42
C PHE A 248 0.27 12.89 4.07
N GLY A 249 1.29 12.06 3.80
CA GLY A 249 2.62 12.53 3.43
C GLY A 249 2.61 13.34 2.13
N GLU A 250 1.92 12.90 1.09
CA GLU A 250 1.74 13.68 -0.14
C GLU A 250 1.08 15.03 0.13
N THR A 251 0.02 15.05 0.93
CA THR A 251 -0.68 16.30 1.28
C THR A 251 0.27 17.25 2.00
N ARG A 252 1.05 16.76 2.97
CA ARG A 252 2.00 17.59 3.72
C ARG A 252 3.17 18.05 2.86
N CYS A 253 3.75 17.19 2.03
CA CYS A 253 4.82 17.56 1.09
C CYS A 253 4.35 18.58 0.06
N ARG A 254 3.11 18.48 -0.45
CA ARG A 254 2.54 19.48 -1.35
C ARG A 254 2.42 20.86 -0.69
N LEU A 255 1.91 20.90 0.54
CA LEU A 255 1.78 22.14 1.31
C LEU A 255 3.15 22.76 1.64
N LEU A 256 4.12 21.93 2.05
CA LEU A 256 5.47 22.41 2.33
C LEU A 256 6.18 22.90 1.07
N ALA A 257 6.10 22.17 -0.04
CA ALA A 257 6.67 22.61 -1.32
C ALA A 257 6.11 23.96 -1.77
N ALA A 258 4.78 24.15 -1.66
CA ALA A 258 4.15 25.43 -1.95
C ALA A 258 4.66 26.55 -1.03
N ALA A 259 4.73 26.30 0.28
CA ALA A 259 5.20 27.28 1.25
C ALA A 259 6.67 27.67 1.04
N LEU A 260 7.54 26.69 0.76
CA LEU A 260 8.96 26.92 0.52
C LEU A 260 9.20 27.63 -0.82
N SER A 261 8.41 27.34 -1.85
CA SER A 261 8.44 28.09 -3.12
C SER A 261 8.03 29.55 -2.91
N ALA A 262 6.97 29.78 -2.13
CA ALA A 262 6.50 31.13 -1.80
C ALA A 262 7.54 31.91 -0.98
N TRP A 263 8.25 31.25 -0.06
CA TRP A 263 9.37 31.82 0.67
C TRP A 263 10.50 32.27 -0.27
N GLU A 264 10.93 31.42 -1.21
CA GLU A 264 12.00 31.76 -2.15
C GLU A 264 11.64 32.96 -3.05
N ALA A 265 10.36 33.09 -3.43
CA ALA A 265 9.86 34.21 -4.22
C ALA A 265 9.98 35.58 -3.51
N THR A 266 10.15 35.60 -2.18
CA THR A 266 10.40 36.84 -1.43
C THR A 266 11.82 37.38 -1.59
N GLY A 267 12.73 36.61 -2.20
CA GLY A 267 14.15 36.97 -2.32
C GLY A 267 14.98 36.73 -1.06
N ALA A 268 14.41 36.09 -0.03
CA ALA A 268 15.07 35.79 1.25
C ALA A 268 16.20 34.74 1.17
N GLY A 269 16.51 34.20 -0.01
CA GLY A 269 17.56 33.20 -0.23
C GLY A 269 17.20 31.80 0.29
N PRO A 270 18.15 30.83 0.28
CA PRO A 270 17.93 29.46 0.74
C PRO A 270 17.49 29.44 2.21
N ALA A 271 16.33 28.81 2.45
CA ALA A 271 15.47 29.03 3.60
C ALA A 271 16.07 28.76 5.00
N VAL A 272 17.08 27.90 5.14
CA VAL A 272 17.49 27.37 6.46
C VAL A 272 18.68 28.14 7.08
N GLU A 273 19.44 28.87 6.27
CA GLU A 273 20.71 29.47 6.73
C GLU A 273 20.57 30.93 7.17
N ALA A 274 19.51 31.64 6.75
CA ALA A 274 19.34 33.07 7.03
C ALA A 274 18.53 33.37 8.30
N ASP A 275 17.37 32.72 8.48
CA ASP A 275 16.52 32.89 9.67
C ASP A 275 15.50 31.74 9.81
N PRO A 276 15.79 30.71 10.63
CA PRO A 276 14.89 29.57 10.86
C PRO A 276 13.54 29.97 11.45
N ASP A 277 13.47 31.01 12.28
CA ASP A 277 12.24 31.40 12.98
C ASP A 277 11.27 32.09 12.01
N LEU A 278 11.79 32.99 11.15
CA LEU A 278 10.98 33.61 10.09
C LEU A 278 10.48 32.58 9.07
N LEU A 279 11.31 31.60 8.71
CA LEU A 279 10.88 30.50 7.85
C LEU A 279 9.72 29.73 8.49
N LEU A 280 9.86 29.35 9.76
CA LEU A 280 8.83 28.62 10.49
C LEU A 280 7.54 29.45 10.60
N GLU A 281 7.63 30.76 10.83
CA GLU A 281 6.45 31.64 10.84
C GLU A 281 5.77 31.71 9.47
N HIS A 282 6.55 31.82 8.39
CA HIS A 282 6.03 31.81 7.02
C HIS A 282 5.31 30.49 6.69
N VAL A 283 5.95 29.35 6.93
CA VAL A 283 5.36 28.03 6.68
C VAL A 283 4.11 27.82 7.55
N ALA A 284 4.13 28.26 8.80
CA ALA A 284 2.95 28.22 9.66
C ALA A 284 1.80 29.06 9.10
N GLY A 285 2.08 30.25 8.56
CA GLY A 285 1.08 31.08 7.87
C GLY A 285 0.44 30.35 6.68
N GLN A 286 1.26 29.69 5.85
CA GLN A 286 0.77 28.92 4.70
C GLN A 286 -0.07 27.71 5.12
N LEU A 287 0.34 26.97 6.14
CA LEU A 287 -0.44 25.85 6.67
C LEU A 287 -1.81 26.33 7.18
N ARG A 288 -1.86 27.42 7.95
CA ARG A 288 -3.12 28.00 8.43
C ARG A 288 -4.03 28.45 7.29
N HIS A 289 -3.47 29.06 6.26
CA HIS A 289 -4.23 29.45 5.06
C HIS A 289 -4.92 28.24 4.40
N HIS A 290 -4.29 27.07 4.46
CA HIS A 290 -4.86 25.81 3.98
C HIS A 290 -5.62 25.00 5.04
N GLY A 291 -5.98 25.63 6.16
CA GLY A 291 -6.78 25.00 7.22
C GLY A 291 -6.04 23.91 8.01
N VAL A 292 -4.70 23.92 8.02
CA VAL A 292 -3.88 23.03 8.85
C VAL A 292 -3.33 23.83 10.03
N ASP A 293 -3.63 23.39 11.25
CA ASP A 293 -3.03 23.95 12.46
C ASP A 293 -1.53 23.58 12.52
N PRO A 294 -0.60 24.55 12.49
CA PRO A 294 0.83 24.26 12.59
C PRO A 294 1.24 23.67 13.95
N ALA A 295 0.44 23.87 15.02
CA ALA A 295 0.71 23.28 16.32
C ALA A 295 0.31 21.79 16.37
N ALA A 296 -0.63 21.39 15.50
CA ALA A 296 -1.13 20.03 15.36
C ALA A 296 -1.26 19.63 13.88
N PRO A 297 -0.16 19.59 13.10
CA PRO A 297 -0.20 19.34 11.66
C PRO A 297 -0.63 17.90 11.33
N HIS A 298 -0.64 17.01 12.31
CA HIS A 298 -1.16 15.65 12.23
C HIS A 298 -2.70 15.62 12.29
N ALA A 299 -3.33 16.62 12.89
CA ALA A 299 -4.77 16.70 13.06
C ALA A 299 -5.45 17.35 11.86
N ARG A 300 -6.77 17.19 11.82
CA ARG A 300 -7.67 17.97 10.97
C ARG A 300 -8.18 19.11 11.83
N THR A 301 -8.32 20.29 11.25
CA THR A 301 -8.97 21.41 11.93
C THR A 301 -10.48 21.18 11.93
N GLU A 302 -11.12 21.24 13.09
CA GLU A 302 -12.58 21.16 13.16
C GLU A 302 -13.19 22.33 12.37
N GLY A 303 -14.08 22.03 11.42
CA GLY A 303 -14.68 23.03 10.52
C GLY A 303 -14.03 23.15 9.14
N SER A 304 -12.87 22.54 8.87
CA SER A 304 -12.32 22.45 7.52
C SER A 304 -13.00 21.33 6.71
N GLY A 305 -14.31 21.45 6.50
CA GLY A 305 -14.93 20.79 5.36
C GLY A 305 -14.38 21.48 4.11
N LEU A 306 -13.48 20.82 3.38
CA LEU A 306 -13.31 21.19 1.98
C LEU A 306 -14.69 21.06 1.33
N PRO A 307 -15.12 22.02 0.48
CA PRO A 307 -16.45 21.97 -0.11
C PRO A 307 -16.66 20.63 -0.81
N GLU A 308 -17.75 19.94 -0.46
CA GLU A 308 -18.29 18.83 -1.24
C GLU A 308 -18.79 19.39 -2.58
N ASP A 309 -17.90 19.72 -3.52
CA ASP A 309 -18.31 19.97 -4.88
C ASP A 309 -17.16 19.81 -5.88
N ALA A 310 -17.04 18.60 -6.40
CA ALA A 310 -16.69 18.29 -7.79
C ALA A 310 -16.75 16.76 -7.96
N SER A 311 -17.96 16.19 -7.95
CA SER A 311 -18.16 14.87 -8.53
C SER A 311 -17.89 14.95 -10.04
N PRO A 312 -16.92 14.21 -10.62
CA PRO A 312 -16.91 13.99 -12.04
C PRO A 312 -18.03 12.99 -12.35
N GLY A 313 -18.88 13.34 -13.31
CA GLY A 313 -20.07 12.60 -13.68
C GLY A 313 -19.82 11.11 -13.95
N ALA A 314 -20.92 10.36 -13.77
CA ALA A 314 -21.05 8.94 -14.06
C ALA A 314 -20.45 8.58 -15.42
N GLY A 315 -19.27 7.97 -15.39
CA GLY A 315 -18.65 7.23 -16.48
C GLY A 315 -17.99 6.02 -15.86
N GLY A 316 -18.57 4.83 -16.06
CA GLY A 316 -18.10 3.58 -15.49
C GLY A 316 -16.65 3.28 -15.87
N GLY A 317 -15.76 3.38 -14.89
CA GLY A 317 -14.36 3.00 -15.01
C GLY A 317 -13.75 2.99 -13.61
N THR A 318 -13.67 1.80 -13.00
CA THR A 318 -13.01 1.56 -11.72
C THR A 318 -11.54 2.00 -11.80
N ARG A 319 -11.25 3.24 -11.39
CA ARG A 319 -9.89 3.67 -11.06
C ARG A 319 -9.68 3.37 -9.58
N LEU A 320 -8.92 2.32 -9.32
CA LEU A 320 -8.29 2.09 -8.02
C LEU A 320 -7.55 3.38 -7.64
N ALA A 321 -7.70 3.84 -6.40
CA ALA A 321 -6.83 4.86 -5.83
C ALA A 321 -5.39 4.32 -5.85
N GLY A 322 -4.67 4.60 -6.93
CA GLY A 322 -3.28 4.25 -7.12
C GLY A 322 -2.43 5.24 -6.36
N ASP A 323 -1.91 4.82 -5.20
CA ASP A 323 -0.63 5.31 -4.68
C ASP A 323 0.47 4.83 -5.65
N ALA A 324 0.46 5.33 -6.88
CA ALA A 324 1.53 5.10 -7.83
C ALA A 324 2.65 6.06 -7.45
N ALA A 325 3.47 5.64 -6.48
CA ALA A 325 4.87 6.02 -6.53
C ALA A 325 5.37 5.54 -7.89
N ARG A 326 5.51 6.45 -8.86
CA ARG A 326 6.20 6.15 -10.11
C ARG A 326 7.64 5.85 -9.72
N THR A 327 7.95 4.59 -9.46
CA THR A 327 9.31 4.11 -9.40
C THR A 327 9.82 4.18 -10.83
N SER A 328 10.43 5.30 -11.20
CA SER A 328 11.32 5.35 -12.36
C SER A 328 12.46 4.38 -12.06
N GLY A 329 12.35 3.15 -12.58
CA GLY A 329 13.45 2.21 -12.61
C GLY A 329 14.54 2.83 -13.48
N ASP A 330 15.61 3.30 -12.85
CA ASP A 330 16.81 3.69 -13.56
C ASP A 330 17.58 2.42 -13.91
N ALA A 331 17.59 2.11 -15.20
CA ALA A 331 18.32 1.01 -15.77
C ALA A 331 19.80 1.38 -15.82
N THR A 332 20.62 0.75 -14.98
CA THR A 332 22.07 0.69 -15.21
C THR A 332 22.33 -0.10 -16.49
N ARG A 333 22.28 0.57 -17.64
CA ARG A 333 22.83 0.07 -18.90
C ARG A 333 24.34 0.28 -18.86
N SER A 334 25.05 -0.80 -18.53
CA SER A 334 26.44 -1.01 -18.90
C SER A 334 26.56 -0.90 -20.43
N ALA A 335 27.19 0.18 -20.89
CA ALA A 335 27.54 0.35 -22.29
C ALA A 335 28.83 -0.41 -22.57
N ASP A 336 28.71 -1.65 -23.04
CA ASP A 336 29.76 -2.32 -23.82
C ASP A 336 29.74 -1.74 -25.24
N ALA A 337 30.61 -0.76 -25.48
CA ALA A 337 30.90 -0.27 -26.83
C ALA A 337 32.14 -0.99 -27.36
N ALA A 338 31.92 -2.04 -28.14
CA ALA A 338 32.90 -2.56 -29.08
C ALA A 338 33.10 -1.54 -30.19
N GLY A 339 34.32 -0.99 -30.28
CA GLY A 339 34.74 -0.07 -31.33
C GLY A 339 36.17 -0.39 -31.76
N THR A 340 36.28 -1.16 -32.83
CA THR A 340 37.52 -1.48 -33.52
C THR A 340 38.11 -0.25 -34.22
N SER A 341 39.36 0.10 -33.95
CA SER A 341 40.24 0.72 -34.94
C SER A 341 41.70 0.48 -34.57
N GLY A 342 42.45 -0.07 -35.52
CA GLY A 342 43.86 -0.39 -35.40
C GLY A 342 44.76 0.83 -35.50
N GLY A 343 45.97 0.69 -34.97
CA GLY A 343 47.06 1.64 -35.11
C GLY A 343 48.28 1.10 -34.39
N GLY A 344 49.28 0.66 -35.16
CA GLY A 344 50.36 -0.18 -34.65
C GLY A 344 51.58 0.51 -34.06
N THR A 345 52.36 -0.37 -33.42
CA THR A 345 53.82 -0.48 -33.39
C THR A 345 54.65 0.26 -32.33
N ARG A 346 55.57 -0.55 -31.78
CA ARG A 346 56.86 -0.28 -31.12
C ARG A 346 56.76 0.29 -29.70
N SER A 347 57.56 -0.10 -28.71
CA SER A 347 58.72 -1.00 -28.58
C SER A 347 59.14 -0.91 -27.10
N GLY A 348 59.69 -1.96 -26.48
CA GLY A 348 60.40 -1.78 -25.21
C GLY A 348 60.48 -3.03 -24.35
N ASP A 349 61.64 -3.66 -24.41
CA ASP A 349 62.08 -4.91 -23.78
C ASP A 349 62.13 -4.94 -22.24
N ALA A 350 62.19 -6.20 -21.76
CA ALA A 350 62.98 -6.71 -20.63
C ALA A 350 62.63 -6.23 -19.21
N ALA A 351 62.74 -6.98 -18.11
CA ALA A 351 63.10 -8.34 -17.69
C ALA A 351 62.63 -8.36 -16.19
N GLY A 352 62.42 -9.43 -15.43
CA GLY A 352 62.68 -10.85 -15.51
C GLY A 352 62.29 -11.45 -14.14
N THR A 353 62.09 -12.78 -14.12
CA THR A 353 62.36 -13.71 -13.01
C THR A 353 61.83 -13.36 -11.60
N SER A 354 61.02 -14.18 -10.92
CA SER A 354 61.41 -15.52 -10.48
C SER A 354 60.34 -16.19 -9.62
N GLY A 355 60.19 -17.52 -9.80
CA GLY A 355 59.90 -18.55 -8.77
C GLY A 355 58.59 -18.49 -7.96
N GLY A 356 57.89 -19.58 -7.67
CA GLY A 356 58.17 -21.00 -7.80
C GLY A 356 56.93 -21.82 -7.42
N ARG A 357 56.98 -23.11 -7.78
CA ARG A 357 55.90 -24.12 -7.74
C ARG A 357 55.71 -24.74 -6.36
N THR A 358 54.47 -25.13 -6.06
CA THR A 358 54.01 -26.46 -5.55
C THR A 358 52.53 -26.60 -5.95
N ARG A 359 52.10 -27.47 -6.89
CA ARG A 359 51.61 -28.88 -6.70
C ARG A 359 50.80 -29.07 -5.41
N SER A 360 49.66 -29.74 -5.34
CA SER A 360 48.84 -30.54 -6.26
C SER A 360 47.63 -31.01 -5.43
N GLY A 361 46.45 -31.18 -6.01
CA GLY A 361 45.30 -31.73 -5.31
C GLY A 361 44.07 -31.81 -6.20
N ASP A 362 44.03 -32.85 -7.04
CA ASP A 362 42.88 -33.24 -7.85
C ASP A 362 41.70 -33.67 -6.95
N ALA A 363 40.50 -33.21 -7.29
CA ALA A 363 39.26 -33.94 -7.00
C ALA A 363 38.29 -33.74 -8.17
N ALA A 364 38.05 -34.83 -8.87
CA ALA A 364 37.18 -34.93 -10.02
C ALA A 364 35.70 -35.00 -9.61
N GLY A 365 34.85 -34.34 -10.41
CA GLY A 365 33.57 -34.85 -10.92
C GLY A 365 32.41 -35.04 -9.93
N THR A 366 31.33 -34.31 -10.14
CA THR A 366 30.21 -34.79 -10.99
C THR A 366 29.32 -33.61 -11.38
N SER A 367 29.12 -33.46 -12.68
CA SER A 367 28.12 -32.61 -13.33
C SER A 367 26.71 -33.13 -13.03
N GLY A 368 25.87 -32.28 -12.46
CA GLY A 368 24.43 -32.49 -12.38
C GLY A 368 23.73 -31.38 -13.17
N ASP A 369 23.26 -31.71 -14.36
CA ASP A 369 22.40 -30.87 -15.18
C ASP A 369 21.08 -30.60 -14.46
N ALA A 370 20.83 -29.33 -14.11
CA ALA A 370 19.51 -28.87 -13.69
C ALA A 370 18.91 -28.04 -14.85
N ALA A 371 17.95 -28.66 -15.53
CA ALA A 371 17.17 -28.07 -16.59
C ALA A 371 16.55 -26.74 -16.15
N GLY A 372 16.80 -25.70 -16.94
CA GLY A 372 16.07 -24.44 -16.85
C GLY A 372 14.61 -24.63 -17.24
N THR A 373 13.71 -24.14 -16.40
CA THR A 373 12.34 -23.83 -16.80
C THR A 373 12.16 -22.33 -16.65
N SER A 374 12.38 -21.62 -17.76
CA SER A 374 11.90 -20.25 -17.97
C SER A 374 10.37 -20.28 -18.00
N GLY A 375 9.74 -19.76 -16.94
CA GLY A 375 8.30 -19.48 -16.94
C GLY A 375 8.07 -18.07 -17.46
N ASP A 376 7.76 -17.96 -18.74
CA ASP A 376 7.38 -16.71 -19.38
C ASP A 376 6.14 -16.09 -18.72
N ALA A 377 6.25 -14.82 -18.38
CA ALA A 377 5.13 -13.99 -17.97
C ALA A 377 4.29 -13.66 -19.21
N ALA A 378 3.15 -14.35 -19.38
CA ALA A 378 2.14 -13.95 -20.34
C ALA A 378 1.41 -12.71 -19.80
N GLY A 379 1.82 -11.54 -20.28
CA GLY A 379 0.96 -10.37 -20.30
C GLY A 379 -0.17 -10.58 -21.31
N THR A 380 -1.41 -10.31 -20.90
CA THR A 380 -2.53 -10.16 -21.83
C THR A 380 -3.25 -8.87 -21.51
N SER A 381 -2.84 -7.81 -22.20
CA SER A 381 -3.73 -6.74 -22.64
C SER A 381 -4.63 -7.32 -23.74
N GLY A 382 -5.92 -7.00 -23.72
CA GLY A 382 -6.81 -7.36 -24.81
C GLY A 382 -8.27 -7.12 -24.45
N ASP A 383 -8.77 -5.95 -24.86
CA ASP A 383 -10.19 -5.67 -25.02
C ASP A 383 -10.90 -6.79 -25.80
N ALA A 384 -12.06 -7.20 -25.32
CA ALA A 384 -13.02 -7.96 -26.12
C ALA A 384 -14.41 -7.38 -25.90
N ALA A 385 -15.00 -6.98 -27.02
CA ALA A 385 -16.26 -6.29 -27.19
C ALA A 385 -17.45 -7.00 -26.54
N GLY A 386 -18.39 -6.19 -26.05
CA GLY A 386 -19.72 -6.63 -25.69
C GLY A 386 -20.58 -6.87 -26.93
N THR A 387 -21.16 -8.06 -27.01
CA THR A 387 -22.44 -8.31 -27.66
C THR A 387 -23.12 -9.48 -26.91
N SER A 388 -24.13 -9.16 -26.09
CA SER A 388 -25.09 -10.16 -25.61
C SER A 388 -26.39 -9.49 -25.19
N GLU A 389 -27.03 -8.77 -26.10
CA GLU A 389 -28.49 -8.61 -26.11
C GLU A 389 -29.04 -9.69 -27.04
N ASP A 390 -29.27 -10.90 -26.54
CA ASP A 390 -30.17 -11.89 -27.18
C ASP A 390 -30.36 -13.15 -26.31
N ALA A 391 -30.73 -12.95 -25.03
CA ALA A 391 -31.07 -14.06 -24.12
C ALA A 391 -32.34 -13.78 -23.29
N ALA A 392 -33.29 -13.00 -23.82
CA ALA A 392 -34.54 -12.65 -23.13
C ALA A 392 -35.82 -12.93 -23.95
N ARG A 393 -35.77 -13.80 -24.97
CA ARG A 393 -36.95 -14.13 -25.80
C ARG A 393 -37.15 -15.63 -26.05
N THR A 394 -36.90 -16.48 -25.06
CA THR A 394 -37.23 -17.92 -25.15
C THR A 394 -37.75 -18.52 -23.84
N SER A 395 -38.45 -17.73 -23.03
CA SER A 395 -39.11 -18.21 -21.79
C SER A 395 -40.61 -17.88 -21.68
N GLU A 396 -41.24 -17.34 -22.72
CA GLU A 396 -42.69 -17.03 -22.71
C GLU A 396 -43.59 -18.05 -23.42
N ASP A 397 -43.05 -19.09 -24.06
CA ASP A 397 -43.85 -20.04 -24.85
C ASP A 397 -44.05 -21.44 -24.21
N ALA A 398 -43.65 -21.61 -22.95
CA ALA A 398 -43.78 -22.89 -22.22
C ALA A 398 -44.91 -22.92 -21.17
N ALA A 399 -45.79 -21.91 -21.13
CA ALA A 399 -46.88 -21.79 -20.14
C ALA A 399 -48.30 -21.73 -20.74
N ARG A 400 -48.51 -22.26 -21.96
CA ARG A 400 -49.85 -22.35 -22.58
C ARG A 400 -50.21 -23.74 -23.09
N THR A 401 -50.06 -24.78 -22.29
CA THR A 401 -50.68 -26.10 -22.57
C THR A 401 -50.82 -26.93 -21.29
N SER A 402 -51.65 -26.50 -20.35
CA SER A 402 -52.33 -27.40 -19.39
C SER A 402 -53.20 -26.58 -18.44
N GLU A 403 -54.49 -26.43 -18.76
CA GLU A 403 -55.58 -26.36 -17.78
C GLU A 403 -56.92 -26.25 -18.52
N GLY A 404 -57.50 -27.41 -18.82
CA GLY A 404 -58.86 -27.57 -19.29
C GLY A 404 -59.50 -28.76 -18.59
N ALA A 405 -60.16 -28.52 -17.45
CA ALA A 405 -61.18 -29.38 -16.87
C ALA A 405 -62.07 -28.52 -15.94
N GLY A 406 -63.36 -28.44 -16.28
CA GLY A 406 -64.33 -27.49 -15.72
C GLY A 406 -64.85 -27.77 -14.30
N PRO A 407 -65.92 -27.06 -13.89
CA PRO A 407 -67.18 -27.78 -13.78
C PRO A 407 -68.44 -27.03 -14.26
N HIS A 408 -69.40 -27.86 -14.67
CA HIS A 408 -70.79 -27.57 -15.02
C HIS A 408 -71.54 -26.80 -13.93
N ARG A 409 -72.34 -25.80 -14.36
CA ARG A 409 -73.40 -25.17 -13.57
C ARG A 409 -74.76 -25.50 -14.19
N GLN A 410 -75.64 -26.11 -13.40
CA GLN A 410 -77.07 -26.21 -13.67
C GLN A 410 -77.75 -24.84 -13.45
N LYS A 411 -78.70 -24.50 -14.33
CA LYS A 411 -79.85 -23.66 -14.02
C LYS A 411 -81.06 -24.19 -14.78
N GLU A 412 -82.12 -24.42 -14.02
CA GLU A 412 -83.50 -24.65 -14.45
C GLU A 412 -84.08 -23.39 -15.11
N GLU A 413 -84.87 -23.58 -16.17
CA GLU A 413 -86.06 -22.78 -16.46
C GLU A 413 -86.98 -23.55 -17.43
N SER A 414 -88.24 -23.68 -17.00
CA SER A 414 -89.45 -24.28 -17.64
C SER A 414 -89.60 -25.80 -17.68
#